data_AF-A0A7C9MG05-F1
#
_entry.id   AF-A0A7C9MG05-F1
#
_cell.length_a   1.000
_cell.length_b   1.000
_cell.length_c   1.000
_cell.angle_alpha   90.00
_cell.angle_beta   90.00
_cell.angle_gamma   90.00
#
_symmetry.space_group_name_H-M   'P 1'
#
loop_
_entity.id
_entity.type
_entity.pdbx_description
1 polymer ?
#
loop_
_entity_poly.entity_id
_entity_poly.type
_entity_poly.pdbx_seq_one_letter_code
_entity_poly.pdbx_strand_id
1 'polypeptide(L)'
;MRLHLTAVLILVAFLAGYPRPLPAGTLVSAACSCGYSRPSLPLFGGFANFKTVCLFPGLCQATGQLVLFNVLDPMARPRDCPHGDITSYADPALAPQGPGETVASWNIAQKNMTLTLTDGGYYCPQCKRKTLHFTHSGLWD
;
A
#
# COMPACT_ATOMS: atom_id res chain seq x y z
N MET A 1 12.88 7.63 -65.04
CA MET A 1 14.26 7.68 -64.51
C MET A 1 14.24 8.52 -63.24
N ARG A 2 14.67 7.91 -62.13
CA ARG A 2 14.94 8.47 -60.77
C ARG A 2 13.72 8.79 -59.89
N LEU A 3 13.42 7.97 -58.87
CA LEU A 3 14.05 7.82 -57.52
C LEU A 3 13.52 8.85 -56.50
N HIS A 4 12.45 8.53 -55.77
CA HIS A 4 12.07 9.17 -54.49
C HIS A 4 11.05 8.26 -53.80
N LEU A 5 11.02 8.02 -52.50
CA LEU A 5 11.96 8.18 -51.39
C LEU A 5 11.27 7.35 -50.30
N THR A 6 11.88 6.25 -49.85
CA THR A 6 11.35 5.42 -48.76
C THR A 6 11.34 6.22 -47.46
N ALA A 7 10.16 6.64 -47.02
CA ALA A 7 9.94 7.20 -45.69
C ALA A 7 9.19 6.16 -44.84
N VAL A 8 9.93 5.16 -44.35
CA VAL A 8 9.45 4.27 -43.28
C VAL A 8 9.58 5.07 -41.99
N LEU A 9 8.51 5.78 -41.62
CA LEU A 9 8.38 6.41 -40.32
C LEU A 9 8.16 5.30 -39.29
N ILE A 10 9.25 4.90 -38.63
CA ILE A 10 9.23 4.04 -37.46
C ILE A 10 8.50 4.82 -36.36
N LEU A 11 7.21 4.54 -36.21
CA LEU A 11 6.41 4.96 -35.06
C LEU A 11 6.95 4.20 -33.84
N VAL A 12 7.97 4.75 -33.18
CA VAL A 12 8.44 4.25 -31.89
C VAL A 12 7.27 4.42 -30.93
N ALA A 13 6.61 3.30 -30.66
CA ALA A 13 5.57 3.20 -29.65
C ALA A 13 6.19 3.60 -28.31
N PHE A 14 5.96 4.86 -27.91
CA PHE A 14 6.02 5.28 -26.52
C PHE A 14 4.93 4.53 -25.77
N LEU A 15 5.17 3.26 -25.46
CA LEU A 15 4.56 2.57 -24.34
C LEU A 15 5.16 3.18 -23.07
N ALA A 16 4.92 4.47 -22.86
CA ALA A 16 4.96 5.05 -21.53
C ALA A 16 3.94 4.23 -20.74
N GLY A 17 4.43 3.43 -19.80
CA GLY A 17 3.59 2.72 -18.85
C GLY A 17 2.73 3.74 -18.14
N TYR A 18 1.51 3.94 -18.65
CA TYR A 18 0.51 4.75 -17.97
C TYR A 18 0.38 4.14 -16.57
N PRO A 19 0.57 4.91 -15.49
CA PRO A 19 0.33 4.41 -14.15
C PRO A 19 -1.11 3.90 -14.13
N ARG A 20 -1.26 2.59 -13.98
CA ARG A 20 -2.59 2.00 -13.86
C ARG A 20 -3.18 2.61 -12.60
N PRO A 21 -4.34 3.29 -12.67
CA PRO A 21 -5.03 3.70 -11.46
C PRO A 21 -5.23 2.43 -10.65
N LEU A 22 -4.61 2.38 -9.47
CA LEU A 22 -4.81 1.24 -8.60
C LEU A 22 -6.29 1.22 -8.22
N PRO A 23 -6.97 0.08 -8.43
CA PRO A 23 -8.39 -0.01 -8.18
C PRO A 23 -8.69 0.30 -6.71
N ALA A 24 -9.85 0.93 -6.48
CA ALA A 24 -10.41 1.02 -5.15
C ALA A 24 -10.48 -0.39 -4.54
N GLY A 25 -10.12 -0.51 -3.26
CA GLY A 25 -10.11 -1.78 -2.54
C GLY A 25 -9.02 -2.77 -2.96
N THR A 26 -7.88 -2.75 -2.27
CA THR A 26 -6.78 -3.73 -2.44
C THR A 26 -6.67 -4.66 -1.24
N LEU A 27 -6.61 -5.98 -1.46
CA LEU A 27 -6.31 -6.96 -0.40
C LEU A 27 -4.82 -7.26 -0.37
N VAL A 28 -4.19 -7.09 0.78
CA VAL A 28 -2.80 -7.52 1.00
C VAL A 28 -2.70 -8.59 2.07
N SER A 29 -1.67 -9.41 2.02
CA SER A 29 -1.29 -10.32 3.10
C SER A 29 0.04 -9.88 3.70
N ALA A 30 0.16 -9.95 5.02
CA ALA A 30 1.39 -9.62 5.72
C ALA A 30 2.02 -10.89 6.31
N ALA A 31 3.29 -11.15 6.01
CA ALA A 31 4.00 -12.34 6.48
C ALA A 31 5.43 -12.01 6.90
N CYS A 32 5.95 -12.70 7.91
CA CYS A 32 7.31 -12.54 8.40
C CYS A 32 7.98 -13.89 8.61
N SER A 33 9.29 -13.97 8.39
CA SER A 33 10.09 -15.18 8.60
C SER A 33 10.08 -15.73 10.03
N CYS A 34 9.61 -14.95 11.01
CA CYS A 34 9.41 -15.41 12.40
C CYS A 34 8.10 -16.17 12.63
N GLY A 35 7.28 -16.40 11.59
CA GLY A 35 5.99 -17.09 11.67
C GLY A 35 4.79 -16.16 11.86
N TYR A 36 5.01 -14.85 12.04
CA TYR A 36 3.91 -13.88 12.07
C TYR A 36 3.21 -13.82 10.71
N SER A 37 1.87 -13.91 10.71
CA SER A 37 1.06 -13.83 9.50
C SER A 37 -0.28 -13.14 9.77
N ARG A 38 -0.73 -12.30 8.85
CA ARG A 38 -2.06 -11.69 8.79
C ARG A 38 -2.56 -11.79 7.35
N PRO A 39 -3.42 -12.78 7.04
CA PRO A 39 -4.04 -12.87 5.72
C PRO A 39 -5.09 -11.77 5.56
N SER A 40 -5.33 -11.36 4.30
CA SER A 40 -6.53 -10.60 3.91
C SER A 40 -6.73 -9.29 4.67
N LEU A 41 -5.78 -8.37 4.54
CA LEU A 41 -5.88 -6.99 5.00
C LEU A 41 -6.52 -6.11 3.91
N PRO A 42 -7.79 -5.68 4.07
CA PRO A 42 -8.42 -4.74 3.15
C PRO A 42 -7.80 -3.35 3.30
N LEU A 43 -7.03 -2.93 2.32
CA LEU A 43 -6.45 -1.60 2.25
C LEU A 43 -7.33 -0.65 1.47
N PHE A 44 -7.25 0.60 1.92
CA PHE A 44 -7.93 1.77 1.40
C PHE A 44 -9.45 1.70 1.54
N GLY A 45 -10.21 2.33 0.65
CA GLY A 45 -11.66 2.18 0.55
C GLY A 45 -12.04 1.50 -0.76
N GLY A 46 -13.18 0.83 -0.78
CA GLY A 46 -13.75 0.27 -2.00
C GLY A 46 -14.54 1.30 -2.82
N PHE A 47 -15.13 0.89 -3.94
CA PHE A 47 -15.93 1.75 -4.82
C PHE A 47 -17.04 2.50 -4.09
N ALA A 48 -17.66 1.90 -3.07
CA ALA A 48 -18.76 2.52 -2.34
C ALA A 48 -18.31 3.58 -1.32
N ASN A 49 -17.07 3.51 -0.82
CA ASN A 49 -16.64 4.29 0.35
C ASN A 49 -15.24 4.92 0.24
N PHE A 50 -14.60 4.91 -0.93
CA PHE A 50 -13.26 5.47 -1.16
C PHE A 50 -13.08 6.95 -0.76
N LYS A 51 -14.18 7.71 -0.67
CA LYS A 51 -14.16 9.11 -0.24
C LYS A 51 -14.14 9.31 1.28
N THR A 52 -14.54 8.29 2.03
CA THR A 52 -14.71 8.35 3.50
C THR A 52 -13.86 7.33 4.23
N VAL A 53 -13.37 6.31 3.53
CA VAL A 53 -12.55 5.21 4.07
C VAL A 53 -11.22 5.15 3.32
N CYS A 54 -10.13 5.18 4.07
CA CYS A 54 -8.79 4.86 3.61
C CYS A 54 -8.09 4.01 4.68
N LEU A 55 -8.34 2.70 4.68
CA LEU A 55 -7.70 1.78 5.61
C LEU A 55 -6.21 1.63 5.29
N PHE A 56 -5.36 1.77 6.30
CA PHE A 56 -3.92 1.57 6.14
C PHE A 56 -3.33 0.79 7.31
N PRO A 57 -2.26 -0.01 7.11
CA PRO A 57 -1.62 -0.74 8.19
C PRO A 57 -0.99 0.21 9.21
N GLY A 58 -1.23 -0.06 10.48
CA GLY A 58 -0.62 0.61 11.62
C GLY A 58 -0.17 -0.40 12.67
N LEU A 59 0.77 0.01 13.52
CA LEU A 59 1.14 -0.71 14.74
C LEU A 59 0.40 -0.08 15.92
N CYS A 60 -0.47 -0.84 16.57
CA CYS A 60 -1.04 -0.44 17.85
C CYS A 60 0.02 -0.55 18.93
N GLN A 61 0.42 0.55 19.54
CA GLN A 61 1.50 0.57 20.55
C GLN A 61 1.09 -0.15 21.85
N ALA A 62 -0.20 -0.13 22.20
CA ALA A 62 -0.71 -0.79 23.40
C ALA A 62 -0.71 -2.32 23.30
N THR A 63 -1.08 -2.87 22.14
CA THR A 63 -1.19 -4.33 21.94
C THR A 63 0.01 -4.92 21.22
N GLY A 64 0.84 -4.08 20.59
CA GLY A 64 1.91 -4.51 19.71
C GLY A 64 1.39 -5.26 18.49
N GLN A 65 0.15 -5.05 18.05
CA GLN A 65 -0.44 -5.74 16.90
C GLN A 65 -0.49 -4.86 15.65
N LEU A 66 -0.41 -5.50 14.48
CA LEU A 66 -0.78 -4.85 13.23
C LEU A 66 -2.31 -4.71 13.18
N VAL A 67 -2.76 -3.47 13.00
CA VAL A 67 -4.16 -3.08 12.89
C VAL A 67 -4.38 -2.29 11.61
N LEU A 68 -5.63 -2.18 11.17
CA LEU A 68 -6.02 -1.28 10.08
C LEU A 68 -6.73 -0.08 10.68
N PHE A 69 -6.32 1.13 10.31
CA PHE A 69 -6.96 2.37 10.76
C PHE A 69 -7.35 3.25 9.57
N ASN A 70 -8.38 4.07 9.74
CA ASN A 70 -8.84 4.96 8.69
C ASN A 70 -8.03 6.26 8.68
N VAL A 71 -7.18 6.45 7.67
CA VAL A 71 -6.36 7.67 7.53
C VAL A 71 -7.21 8.93 7.28
N LEU A 72 -8.42 8.76 6.75
CA LEU A 72 -9.36 9.88 6.54
C LEU A 72 -10.14 10.26 7.79
N ASP A 73 -10.23 9.37 8.78
CA ASP A 73 -10.89 9.61 10.06
C ASP A 73 -10.00 9.12 11.22
N PRO A 74 -9.00 9.92 11.63
CA PRO A 74 -8.05 9.53 12.68
C PRO A 74 -8.69 9.47 14.07
N MET A 75 -9.91 9.99 14.24
CA MET A 75 -10.66 9.90 15.50
C MET A 75 -11.36 8.55 15.63
N ALA A 76 -11.73 7.91 14.51
CA ALA A 76 -12.25 6.55 14.50
C ALA A 76 -11.16 5.55 14.88
N ARG A 77 -11.24 5.04 16.12
CA ARG A 77 -10.34 4.00 16.61
C ARG A 77 -10.76 2.63 16.08
N PRO A 78 -9.81 1.80 15.61
CA PRO A 78 -10.13 0.46 15.20
C PRO A 78 -10.42 -0.42 16.42
N ARG A 79 -11.30 -1.42 16.25
CA ARG A 79 -11.77 -2.26 17.37
C ARG A 79 -10.65 -3.04 18.07
N ASP A 80 -9.59 -3.36 17.35
CA ASP A 80 -8.39 -4.05 17.84
C ASP A 80 -7.34 -3.11 18.46
N CYS A 81 -7.59 -1.79 18.49
CA CYS A 81 -6.78 -0.80 19.20
C CYS A 81 -7.64 0.36 19.76
N PRO A 82 -8.52 0.12 20.75
CA PRO A 82 -9.47 1.14 21.22
C PRO A 82 -8.82 2.26 22.06
N HIS A 83 -7.68 1.98 22.71
CA HIS A 83 -7.06 2.89 23.69
C HIS A 83 -5.55 3.14 23.43
N GLY A 84 -5.01 2.65 22.32
CA GLY A 84 -3.59 2.76 22.00
C GLY A 84 -3.29 3.80 20.92
N ASP A 85 -2.09 4.37 20.97
CA ASP A 85 -1.53 5.10 19.84
C ASP A 85 -1.25 4.16 18.67
N ILE A 86 -1.44 4.68 17.47
CA ILE A 86 -1.23 3.92 16.23
C ILE A 86 -0.11 4.62 15.46
N THR A 87 0.98 3.89 15.23
CA THR A 87 2.05 4.35 14.34
C THR A 87 1.83 3.75 12.96
N SER A 88 1.69 4.59 11.94
CA SER A 88 1.48 4.14 10.56
C SER A 88 2.67 3.34 10.04
N TYR A 89 2.43 2.31 9.22
CA TYR A 89 3.52 1.65 8.48
C TYR A 89 4.14 2.52 7.37
N ALA A 90 3.58 3.72 7.12
CA ALA A 90 4.23 4.76 6.33
C ALA A 90 5.24 5.60 7.14
N ASP A 91 5.25 5.46 8.48
CA ASP A 91 6.23 6.12 9.34
C ASP A 91 7.64 5.52 9.13
N PRO A 92 8.71 6.34 8.97
CA PRO A 92 10.08 5.85 8.79
C PRO A 92 10.58 4.83 9.83
N ALA A 93 10.06 4.91 11.06
CA ALA A 93 10.38 3.95 12.12
C ALA A 93 9.94 2.53 11.76
N LEU A 94 8.80 2.37 11.08
CA LEU A 94 8.22 1.08 10.71
C LEU A 94 8.45 0.71 9.24
N ALA A 95 8.65 1.70 8.38
CA ALA A 95 8.88 1.58 6.95
C ALA A 95 10.13 0.74 6.61
N PRO A 96 10.24 0.18 5.39
CA PRO A 96 11.36 -0.66 5.01
C PRO A 96 12.63 0.18 4.86
N GLN A 97 13.79 -0.45 5.09
CA GLN A 97 15.10 0.23 4.97
C GLN A 97 15.62 0.32 3.53
N GLY A 98 14.98 -0.36 2.58
CA GLY A 98 15.41 -0.43 1.18
C GLY A 98 14.24 -0.33 0.21
N PRO A 99 14.53 -0.23 -1.09
CA PRO A 99 13.51 -0.22 -2.12
C PRO A 99 12.73 -1.53 -2.10
N GLY A 100 11.44 -1.44 -2.43
CA GLY A 100 10.58 -2.58 -2.69
C GLY A 100 9.62 -2.23 -3.82
N GLU A 101 9.08 -3.24 -4.48
CA GLU A 101 8.02 -3.05 -5.46
C GLU A 101 6.74 -2.58 -4.78
N THR A 102 6.00 -1.71 -5.45
CA THR A 102 4.73 -1.20 -4.90
C THR A 102 3.69 -2.32 -4.91
N VAL A 103 3.19 -2.65 -3.72
CA VAL A 103 2.13 -3.66 -3.50
C VAL A 103 0.76 -2.98 -3.48
N ALA A 104 0.69 -1.78 -2.92
CA ALA A 104 -0.52 -0.98 -2.85
C ALA A 104 -0.14 0.51 -2.80
N SER A 105 -0.85 1.37 -3.50
CA SER A 105 -0.65 2.81 -3.45
C SER A 105 -1.97 3.53 -3.71
N TRP A 106 -2.16 4.64 -3.02
CA TRP A 106 -3.36 5.46 -3.16
C TRP A 106 -3.01 6.93 -3.00
N ASN A 107 -3.43 7.74 -3.97
CA ASN A 107 -3.36 9.19 -3.89
C ASN A 107 -4.60 9.77 -3.20
N ILE A 108 -4.41 10.35 -2.02
CA ILE A 108 -5.46 11.02 -1.25
C ILE A 108 -5.42 12.51 -1.63
N ALA A 109 -6.09 12.84 -2.73
CA ALA A 109 -6.09 14.19 -3.30
C ALA A 109 -6.45 15.29 -2.27
N GLN A 110 -7.44 15.04 -1.41
CA GLN A 110 -7.90 15.99 -0.39
C GLN A 110 -6.84 16.31 0.68
N LYS A 111 -5.86 15.41 0.88
CA LYS A 111 -4.75 15.59 1.84
C LYS A 111 -3.42 15.89 1.14
N ASN A 112 -3.40 16.00 -0.19
CA ASN A 112 -2.18 16.13 -1.00
C ASN A 112 -1.09 15.12 -0.59
N MET A 113 -1.49 13.86 -0.41
CA MET A 113 -0.63 12.79 0.10
C MET A 113 -0.83 11.52 -0.70
N THR A 114 0.24 10.77 -0.92
CA THR A 114 0.18 9.40 -1.45
C THR A 114 0.60 8.43 -0.36
N LEU A 115 -0.26 7.46 -0.06
CA LEU A 115 0.11 6.32 0.77
C LEU A 115 0.63 5.21 -0.13
N THR A 116 1.79 4.66 0.22
CA THR A 116 2.40 3.57 -0.54
C THR A 116 2.84 2.47 0.43
N LEU A 117 2.51 1.24 0.06
CA LEU A 117 2.97 0.02 0.69
C LEU A 117 3.76 -0.78 -0.34
N THR A 118 4.95 -1.23 0.02
CA THR A 118 5.82 -2.02 -0.83
C THR A 118 5.94 -3.45 -0.31
N ASP A 119 6.64 -4.30 -1.04
CA ASP A 119 7.03 -5.65 -0.61
C ASP A 119 8.34 -5.68 0.21
N GLY A 120 8.87 -4.52 0.61
CA GLY A 120 10.09 -4.41 1.39
C GLY A 120 9.96 -4.99 2.82
N GLY A 121 11.09 -5.07 3.53
CA GLY A 121 11.11 -5.56 4.92
C GLY A 121 10.69 -4.49 5.93
N TYR A 122 9.44 -4.51 6.36
CA TYR A 122 8.87 -3.64 7.40
C TYR A 122 9.10 -4.18 8.81
N TYR A 123 8.93 -3.31 9.81
CA TYR A 123 8.98 -3.70 11.21
C TYR A 123 7.92 -4.76 11.54
N CYS A 124 8.38 -5.92 12.01
CA CYS A 124 7.51 -6.99 12.46
C CYS A 124 7.16 -6.82 13.95
N PRO A 125 5.88 -6.80 14.33
CA PRO A 125 5.48 -6.67 15.73
C PRO A 125 5.93 -7.84 16.61
N GLN A 126 6.10 -9.04 16.04
CA GLN A 126 6.42 -10.25 16.80
C GLN A 126 7.92 -10.37 17.08
N CYS A 127 8.77 -10.31 16.04
CA CYS A 127 10.22 -10.48 16.20
C CYS A 127 11.01 -9.16 16.32
N LYS A 128 10.34 -8.00 16.23
CA LYS A 128 10.94 -6.66 16.39
C LYS A 128 12.04 -6.32 15.38
N ARG A 129 12.09 -7.05 14.26
CA ARG A 129 13.04 -6.84 13.15
C ARG A 129 12.29 -6.36 11.90
N LYS A 130 13.01 -5.70 10.99
CA LYS A 130 12.48 -5.22 9.70
C LYS A 130 12.43 -6.34 8.65
N THR A 131 11.57 -7.33 8.87
CA THR A 131 11.45 -8.56 8.06
C THR A 131 9.99 -8.94 7.77
N LEU A 132 9.03 -8.04 8.03
CA LEU A 132 7.63 -8.20 7.65
C LEU A 132 7.45 -7.77 6.19
N HIS A 133 6.90 -8.63 5.35
CA HIS A 133 6.63 -8.33 3.95
C HIS A 133 5.13 -8.26 3.71
N PHE A 134 4.70 -7.31 2.89
CA PHE A 134 3.35 -7.26 2.36
C PHE A 134 3.34 -7.81 0.95
N THR A 135 2.26 -8.50 0.59
CA THR A 135 2.07 -9.08 -0.74
C THR A 135 0.66 -8.81 -1.22
N HIS A 136 0.50 -8.47 -2.49
CA HIS A 136 -0.82 -8.30 -3.08
C HIS A 136 -1.52 -9.66 -3.13
N SER A 137 -2.74 -9.73 -2.63
CA SER A 137 -3.51 -10.98 -2.52
C SER A 137 -4.89 -10.93 -3.18
N GLY A 138 -5.30 -9.77 -3.71
CA GLY A 138 -6.55 -9.62 -4.44
C GLY A 138 -7.12 -8.22 -4.36
N LEU A 139 -8.39 -8.11 -4.75
CA LEU A 139 -9.21 -6.90 -4.61
C LEU A 139 -10.35 -7.19 -3.63
N TRP A 140 -10.88 -6.14 -3.01
CA TRP A 140 -12.09 -6.23 -2.20
C TRP A 140 -13.02 -5.07 -2.53
N ASP A 141 -14.32 -5.30 -2.34
CA ASP A 141 -15.43 -4.44 -2.78
C ASP A 141 -15.81 -4.61 -4.27
#